data_AF-A0A2H9M908-F1
#
_entry.id   AF-A0A2H9M908-F1
#
_cell.length_a   1.000
_cell.length_b   1.000
_cell.length_c   1.000
_cell.angle_alpha   90.00
_cell.angle_beta   90.00
_cell.angle_gamma   90.00
#
_symmetry.space_group_name_H-M   'P 1'
#
loop_
_entity.id
_entity.type
_entity.pdbx_description
1 polymer ?
#
loop_
_entity_poly.entity_id
_entity_poly.type
_entity_poly.pdbx_seq_one_letter_code
_entity_poly.pdbx_strand_id
1 'polypeptide(L)' 'MSDAGVNKSAILLMTLGADEAAEVMKYLEPKEVQKISTAMVALKNLNRDQIAEVFEEFHLSAAE' A
#
# COMPACT_ATOMS: atom_id res chain seq x y z
N MET A 1 -10.46 -3.42 -7.16
CA MET A 1 -9.93 -3.03 -5.84
C MET A 1 -11.05 -2.53 -4.95
N SER A 2 -11.20 -3.10 -3.75
CA SER A 2 -11.97 -2.51 -2.66
C SER A 2 -11.18 -1.36 -2.02
N ASP A 3 -11.86 -0.41 -1.36
CA ASP A 3 -11.20 0.70 -0.66
C ASP A 3 -10.26 0.20 0.46
N ALA A 4 -10.62 -0.91 1.10
CA ALA A 4 -9.74 -1.60 2.06
C ALA A 4 -8.43 -2.07 1.41
N GLY A 5 -8.49 -2.67 0.22
CA GLY A 5 -7.30 -3.08 -0.52
C GLY A 5 -6.41 -1.89 -0.92
N VAL A 6 -7.02 -0.78 -1.38
CA VAL A 6 -6.27 0.44 -1.71
C VAL A 6 -5.53 0.97 -0.48
N ASN A 7 -6.19 1.03 0.69
CA ASN A 7 -5.57 1.51 1.92
C ASN A 7 -4.42 0.60 2.37
N LYS A 8 -4.59 -0.72 2.30
CA LYS A 8 -3.54 -1.68 2.64
C LYS A 8 -2.34 -1.56 1.70
N SER A 9 -2.58 -1.45 0.38
CA SER A 9 -1.50 -1.21 -0.59
C SER A 9 -0.79 0.13 -0.34
N ALA A 10 -1.53 1.19 0.00
CA ALA A 10 -0.93 2.47 0.35
C ALA A 10 -0.03 2.38 1.59
N ILE A 11 -0.47 1.69 2.64
CA ILE A 11 0.34 1.43 3.85
C ILE A 11 1.63 0.68 3.49
N LEU A 12 1.53 -0.40 2.72
CA LEU A 12 2.69 -1.20 2.32
C LEU A 12 3.67 -0.39 1.46
N LEU A 13 3.19 0.38 0.49
CA LEU A 13 4.06 1.18 -0.36
C LEU A 13 4.73 2.33 0.43
N MET A 14 4.04 2.91 1.41
CA MET A 14 4.62 3.93 2.30
C MET A 14 5.74 3.36 3.18
N THR A 15 5.72 2.06 3.50
CA THR A 15 6.75 1.43 4.33
C THR A 15 7.97 0.99 3.52
N LEU A 16 7.79 0.73 2.21
CA LEU A 16 8.89 0.43 1.28
C LEU A 16 9.78 1.64 1.00
N GLY A 17 9.21 2.84 1.01
CA GLY A 17 9.92 4.07 0.62
C GLY A 17 9.59 4.51 -0.81
N ALA A 18 9.99 5.73 -1.15
CA ALA A 18 9.55 6.39 -2.38
C ALA A 18 10.07 5.70 -3.65
N ASP A 19 11.33 5.28 -3.66
CA ASP A 19 11.97 4.71 -4.85
C ASP A 19 11.42 3.32 -5.16
N GLU A 20 11.31 2.46 -4.14
CA GLU A 20 10.74 1.12 -4.24
C GLU A 20 9.25 1.16 -4.60
N ALA A 21 8.49 2.07 -3.98
CA ALA A 21 7.07 2.24 -4.32
C ALA A 21 6.88 2.69 -5.78
N ALA A 22 7.76 3.56 -6.29
CA ALA A 22 7.72 4.00 -7.68
C ALA A 22 7.95 2.85 -8.66
N GLU A 23 8.86 1.91 -8.35
CA GLU A 23 9.05 0.72 -9.18
C GLU A 23 7.80 -0.17 -9.22
N VAL A 24 7.10 -0.34 -8.09
CA VAL A 24 5.85 -1.10 -8.04
C VAL A 24 4.74 -0.40 -8.83
N MET A 25 4.62 0.93 -8.71
CA MET A 25 3.58 1.70 -9.40
C MET A 25 3.67 1.63 -10.93
N LYS A 26 4.85 1.34 -11.50
CA LYS A 26 5.02 1.16 -12.97
C LYS A 26 4.17 0.03 -13.54
N TYR A 27 3.76 -0.93 -12.71
CA TYR A 27 2.97 -2.09 -13.12
C TYR A 27 1.45 -1.88 -12.98
N LEU A 28 1.02 -0.71 -12.51
CA LEU A 28 -0.38 -0.41 -12.25
C LEU A 28 -0.98 0.45 -13.36
N GLU A 29 -2.29 0.33 -13.56
CA GLU A 29 -2.99 1.24 -14.48
C GLU A 29 -3.05 2.66 -13.88
N PRO A 30 -3.14 3.72 -14.72
CA PRO A 30 -3.19 5.11 -14.24
C PRO A 30 -4.26 5.38 -13.17
N LYS A 31 -5.41 4.70 -13.29
CA LYS A 31 -6.53 4.81 -12.34
C LYS A 31 -6.20 4.20 -10.97
N GLU A 32 -5.42 3.13 -10.94
CA GLU A 32 -5.01 2.45 -9.71
C GLU A 32 -3.93 3.26 -9.00
N VAL A 33 -2.95 3.77 -9.76
CA VAL A 33 -1.95 4.72 -9.26
C VAL A 33 -2.63 5.91 -8.58
N GLN A 34 -3.63 6.52 -9.24
CA GLN A 34 -4.35 7.66 -8.66
C GLN A 34 -5.04 7.32 -7.33
N LYS A 35 -5.70 6.15 -7.25
CA LYS A 35 -6.38 5.71 -6.03
C LYS A 35 -5.41 5.51 -4.88
N ILE A 36 -4.31 4.82 -5.14
CA ILE A 36 -3.28 4.53 -4.13
C ILE A 36 -2.61 5.83 -3.67
N SER A 37 -2.20 6.71 -4.59
CA SER A 37 -1.59 8.00 -4.25
C SER A 37 -2.53 8.88 -3.42
N THR A 38 -3.84 8.85 -3.71
CA THR A 38 -4.84 9.57 -2.91
C THR A 38 -4.96 8.98 -1.50
N ALA A 39 -4.96 7.66 -1.37
CA ALA A 39 -5.00 6.98 -0.08
C ALA A 39 -3.75 7.25 0.76
N MET A 40 -2.55 7.23 0.15
CA MET A 40 -1.29 7.56 0.82
C MET A 40 -1.33 8.96 1.48
N VAL A 41 -1.86 9.95 0.76
CA VAL A 41 -2.00 11.33 1.28
C VAL A 41 -3.01 11.41 2.43
N ALA A 42 -4.07 10.60 2.38
CA ALA A 42 -5.08 10.54 3.43
C ALA A 42 -4.59 9.84 4.71
N LEU A 43 -3.71 8.85 4.58
CA LEU A 43 -3.15 8.05 5.67
C LEU A 43 -1.95 8.75 6.34
N LYS A 44 -2.19 9.84 7.07
CA LYS A 44 -1.10 10.62 7.71
C LYS A 44 -0.59 10.06 9.03
N ASN A 45 -1.41 9.32 9.79
CA ASN A 45 -1.10 8.88 11.15
C ASN A 45 -1.34 7.37 11.30
N LEU A 46 -0.47 6.58 10.67
CA LEU A 46 -0.48 5.13 10.82
C LEU A 46 0.21 4.75 12.12
N ASN A 47 -0.45 3.94 12.95
CA ASN A 47 0.19 3.37 14.13
C ASN A 47 0.95 2.07 13.77
N ARG A 48 1.82 1.62 14.68
CA ARG A 48 2.66 0.43 14.44
C ARG A 48 1.83 -0.84 14.27
N ASP A 49 0.71 -0.96 14.96
CA ASP A 49 -0.14 -2.15 14.92
C ASP A 49 -0.81 -2.31 13.55
N GLN A 50 -1.30 -1.21 12.96
CA GLN A 50 -1.87 -1.18 11.61
C GLN A 50 -0.84 -1.57 10.55
N ILE A 51 0.41 -1.10 10.71
CA ILE A 51 1.49 -1.47 9.81
C ILE A 51 1.78 -2.97 9.95
N ALA A 52 1.92 -3.47 11.18
CA ALA A 52 2.19 -4.88 11.44
C ALA A 52 1.11 -5.82 10.88
N GLU A 53 -0.17 -5.46 11.05
CA GLU A 53 -1.30 -6.22 10.51
C GLU A 53 -1.23 -6.33 8.97
N VAL A 54 -0.96 -5.22 8.28
CA VAL A 54 -0.84 -5.20 6.81
C VAL A 54 0.36 -6.02 6.33
N PHE A 55 1.49 -5.96 7.04
CA PHE A 55 2.66 -6.76 6.71
C PHE A 55 2.42 -8.25 6.90
N GLU A 56 1.75 -8.65 7.98
CA GLU A 56 1.41 -10.06 8.23
C GLU A 56 0.50 -10.61 7.13
N GLU A 57 -0.55 -9.86 6.76
CA GLU A 57 -1.48 -10.25 5.70
C GLU A 57 -0.78 -10.31 4.33
N PHE A 58 0.15 -9.41 4.05
CA PHE A 58 0.97 -9.47 2.85
C PHE A 58 1.90 -10.70 2.86
N HIS A 59 2.53 -11.02 3.99
CA HIS A 59 3.41 -12.18 4.09
C HIS A 59 2.66 -13.49 3.85
N LEU A 60 1.46 -13.62 4.42
CA LEU A 60 0.58 -14.76 4.19
C LEU A 60 0.17 -14.90 2.72
N SER A 61 -0.22 -13.80 2.07
CA SER A 61 -0.66 -13.82 0.67
C SER A 61 0.48 -13.99 -0.35
N ALA A 62 1.71 -13.60 -0.01
CA ALA A 62 2.88 -13.79 -0.86
C ALA A 62 3.54 -15.17 -0.69
N ALA A 63 3.18 -15.92 0.36
CA ALA A 63 3.70 -17.27 0.62
C ALA A 63 2.93 -18.38 -0.12
N GLU A 64 1.76 -18.05 -0.70
CA GLU A 64 0.96 -18.91 -1.58
C GLU A 64 1.38 -18.75 -3.06
#